data_AF-H1LCR5-F1
#
_entry.id   AF-H1LCR5-F1
#
_cell.length_a   1.000
_cell.length_b   1.000
_cell.length_c   1.000
_cell.angle_alpha   90.00
_cell.angle_beta   90.00
_cell.angle_gamma   90.00
#
_symmetry.space_group_name_H-M   'P 1'
#
loop_
_entity.id
_entity.type
_entity.pdbx_description
1 polymer ?
#
loop_
_entity_poly.entity_id
_entity_poly.type
_entity_poly.pdbx_seq_one_letter_code
_entity_poly.pdbx_strand_id
1 'polypeptide(L)'
;MQKAAANMEYERAAEIRDLIKYIEITVEKQKIISNDNTPRDIFNYYMDKGWLSIQVFFIRQSRLMKREKRLFPIIDDPEEEMVSFISQFYKQKNQILPKEILVPKSLPVDVISHVVEDVPVRTPQRGQKRDLLEMAGKNAQLVLEEKFRLLELDESKTTGAMKELTDAMGIAPGHKIEAFDHSHIQGADLVSAMVVFVDGQPNKNLYRKYKLKTVDHADEAASTKEVIRRRYTRLLKEHAEMPDLILMDGGTIQMNAVKDVLVNELNLNIPVGGMVKNEHHQTADLLFGNADTPLRLDPKSQGFYLLQRIQDEVHRFAITYHRKVHTKNSLSSRLDAIAGVGPKTRNKLLRKFGSLKKISAATIDDIRALGISETTAQTIKFSLSKIEEERKVTNYQDKKLTH
;
A
#
# COMPACT_ATOMS: atom_id res chain seq x y z
N MET A 1 -36.76 2.41 -5.53
CA MET A 1 -36.61 3.72 -4.87
C MET A 1 -37.96 4.37 -4.58
N GLN A 2 -38.72 4.81 -5.59
CA GLN A 2 -39.99 5.54 -5.37
C GLN A 2 -41.01 4.78 -4.49
N LYS A 3 -41.14 3.46 -4.68
CA LYS A 3 -42.02 2.62 -3.84
C LYS A 3 -41.57 2.57 -2.37
N ALA A 4 -40.27 2.51 -2.10
CA ALA A 4 -39.74 2.52 -0.73
C ALA A 4 -39.93 3.90 -0.06
N ALA A 5 -39.72 4.98 -0.81
CA ALA A 5 -39.98 6.34 -0.33
C ALA A 5 -41.48 6.57 -0.03
N ALA A 6 -42.38 6.02 -0.86
CA ALA A 6 -43.83 6.07 -0.64
C ALA A 6 -44.25 5.28 0.62
N ASN A 7 -43.54 4.21 0.95
CA ASN A 7 -43.74 3.42 2.16
C ASN A 7 -43.05 4.01 3.41
N MET A 8 -42.48 5.22 3.33
CA MET A 8 -41.70 5.86 4.41
C MET A 8 -40.43 5.08 4.84
N GLU A 9 -39.94 4.16 4.01
CA GLU A 9 -38.69 3.42 4.22
C GLU A 9 -37.48 4.23 3.69
N TYR A 10 -37.14 5.33 4.36
CA TYR A 10 -36.17 6.31 3.84
C TYR A 10 -34.74 5.75 3.69
N GLU A 11 -34.28 4.89 4.59
CA GLU A 11 -32.97 4.23 4.49
C GLU A 11 -32.91 3.30 3.27
N ARG A 12 -33.93 2.46 3.10
CA ARG A 12 -34.09 1.58 1.92
C ARG A 12 -34.15 2.37 0.62
N ALA A 13 -34.85 3.50 0.62
CA ALA A 13 -34.92 4.39 -0.54
C ALA A 13 -33.55 5.00 -0.88
N ALA A 14 -32.77 5.38 0.13
CA ALA A 14 -31.41 5.88 -0.03
C ALA A 14 -30.46 4.79 -0.55
N GLU A 15 -30.50 3.57 -0.01
CA GLU A 15 -29.74 2.42 -0.50
C GLU A 15 -30.01 2.14 -1.98
N ILE A 16 -31.29 2.08 -2.37
CA ILE A 16 -31.67 1.82 -3.77
C ILE A 16 -31.29 2.99 -4.68
N ARG A 17 -31.39 4.24 -4.21
CA ARG A 17 -30.92 5.42 -4.97
C ARG A 17 -29.43 5.32 -5.24
N ASP A 18 -28.65 5.00 -4.22
CA ASP A 18 -27.20 4.90 -4.34
C ASP A 18 -26.80 3.71 -5.22
N LEU A 19 -27.55 2.60 -5.17
CA LEU A 19 -27.41 1.46 -6.07
C LEU A 19 -27.74 1.84 -7.53
N ILE A 20 -28.83 2.60 -7.76
CA ILE A 20 -29.17 3.11 -9.09
C ILE A 20 -28.06 4.02 -9.61
N LYS A 21 -27.57 4.95 -8.78
CA LYS A 21 -26.45 5.83 -9.12
C LYS A 21 -25.22 4.99 -9.50
N TYR A 22 -24.92 3.94 -8.74
CA TYR A 22 -23.83 3.01 -9.03
C TYR A 22 -24.02 2.25 -10.36
N ILE A 23 -25.23 1.79 -10.64
CA ILE A 23 -25.58 1.14 -11.90
C ILE A 23 -25.47 2.14 -13.05
N GLU A 24 -25.92 3.38 -12.91
CA GLU A 24 -25.77 4.43 -13.94
C GLU A 24 -24.31 4.80 -14.21
N ILE A 25 -23.45 4.73 -13.19
CA ILE A 25 -21.99 4.87 -13.33
C ILE A 25 -21.39 3.67 -14.08
N THR A 26 -21.95 2.47 -13.87
CA THR A 26 -21.46 1.21 -14.45
C THR A 26 -21.98 0.96 -15.87
N VAL A 27 -23.23 1.36 -16.16
CA VAL A 27 -23.95 1.19 -17.42
C VAL A 27 -23.61 2.35 -18.37
N GLU A 28 -22.72 2.06 -19.32
CA GLU A 28 -22.17 3.01 -20.27
C GLU A 28 -23.16 3.40 -21.38
N LYS A 29 -23.33 4.71 -21.60
CA LYS A 29 -23.49 5.23 -22.96
C LYS A 29 -22.10 5.16 -23.60
N GLN A 30 -21.91 4.30 -24.61
CA GLN A 30 -20.66 4.21 -25.37
C GLN A 30 -20.26 5.62 -25.86
N LYS A 31 -19.31 6.27 -25.17
CA LYS A 31 -18.89 7.62 -25.51
C LYS A 31 -17.90 7.52 -26.66
N ILE A 32 -18.41 7.63 -27.88
CA ILE A 32 -17.59 7.66 -29.11
C ILE A 32 -16.80 8.98 -29.10
N ILE A 33 -15.48 8.89 -29.22
CA ILE A 33 -14.67 10.07 -29.51
C ILE A 33 -14.84 10.33 -31.00
N SER A 34 -15.36 11.48 -31.38
CA SER A 34 -15.61 11.77 -32.80
C SER A 34 -14.28 11.95 -33.55
N ASN A 35 -14.13 11.22 -34.67
CA ASN A 35 -13.14 11.41 -35.74
C ASN A 35 -11.64 11.25 -35.38
N ASP A 36 -11.28 10.71 -34.21
CA ASP A 36 -9.88 10.55 -33.78
C ASP A 36 -9.53 9.09 -33.45
N ASN A 37 -9.04 8.37 -34.46
CA ASN A 37 -8.68 6.95 -34.37
C ASN A 37 -7.34 6.66 -33.66
N THR A 38 -6.69 7.68 -33.11
CA THR A 38 -5.38 7.50 -32.45
C THR A 38 -5.54 6.62 -31.19
N PRO A 39 -4.81 5.50 -31.09
CA PRO A 39 -4.74 4.68 -29.87
C PRO A 39 -4.25 5.50 -28.68
N ARG A 40 -5.02 5.52 -27.59
CA ARG A 40 -4.68 6.25 -26.37
C ARG A 40 -4.97 5.44 -25.13
N ASP A 41 -4.15 5.66 -24.12
CA ASP A 41 -4.47 5.20 -22.76
C ASP A 41 -4.63 6.43 -21.87
N ILE A 42 -5.65 6.41 -21.01
CA ILE A 42 -5.93 7.49 -20.06
C ILE A 42 -5.73 6.93 -18.66
N PHE A 43 -4.87 7.58 -17.88
CA PHE A 43 -4.66 7.26 -16.47
C PHE A 43 -5.21 8.41 -15.62
N ASN A 44 -5.98 8.06 -14.60
CA ASN A 44 -6.35 8.99 -13.54
C ASN A 44 -6.44 8.26 -12.21
N TYR A 45 -6.43 9.00 -11.11
CA TYR A 45 -6.46 8.44 -9.77
C TYR A 45 -7.27 9.31 -8.81
N TYR A 46 -7.63 8.71 -7.69
CA TYR A 46 -8.17 9.40 -6.54
C TYR A 46 -7.55 8.82 -5.28
N MET A 47 -7.18 9.69 -4.35
CA MET A 47 -6.58 9.30 -3.08
C MET A 47 -7.46 9.83 -1.95
N ASP A 48 -7.83 8.94 -1.05
CA ASP A 48 -8.49 9.29 0.20
C ASP A 48 -8.10 8.31 1.31
N LYS A 49 -8.03 8.79 2.55
CA LYS A 49 -7.72 8.00 3.76
C LYS A 49 -6.52 7.03 3.61
N GLY A 50 -5.48 7.41 2.86
CA GLY A 50 -4.27 6.60 2.65
C GLY A 50 -4.42 5.44 1.66
N TRP A 51 -5.49 5.44 0.88
CA TRP A 51 -5.73 4.50 -0.21
C TRP A 51 -5.68 5.24 -1.54
N LEU A 52 -5.11 4.58 -2.55
CA LEU A 52 -5.09 5.06 -3.91
C LEU A 52 -5.98 4.17 -4.76
N SER A 53 -6.94 4.78 -5.46
CA SER A 53 -7.65 4.15 -6.56
C SER A 53 -7.16 4.71 -7.87
N ILE A 54 -6.78 3.83 -8.79
CA ILE A 54 -6.33 4.17 -10.14
C ILE A 54 -7.35 3.62 -11.14
N GLN A 55 -7.65 4.42 -12.16
CA GLN A 55 -8.41 4.02 -13.33
C GLN A 55 -7.60 4.19 -14.60
N VAL A 56 -7.65 3.14 -15.44
CA VAL A 56 -7.00 3.09 -16.74
C VAL A 56 -8.05 2.83 -17.82
N PHE A 57 -8.16 3.74 -18.78
CA PHE A 57 -9.07 3.61 -19.92
C PHE A 57 -8.26 3.38 -21.20
N PHE A 58 -8.60 2.34 -21.95
CA PHE A 58 -7.98 2.02 -23.24
C PHE A 58 -8.88 2.48 -24.38
N ILE A 59 -8.40 3.42 -25.17
CA ILE A 59 -9.09 3.93 -26.36
C ILE A 59 -8.42 3.38 -27.59
N ARG A 60 -9.17 2.67 -28.43
CA ARG A 60 -8.71 2.20 -29.75
C ARG A 60 -9.83 2.45 -30.75
N GLN A 61 -9.47 2.82 -31.99
CA GLN A 61 -10.45 3.08 -33.06
C GLN A 61 -11.60 3.99 -32.61
N SER A 62 -11.28 5.09 -31.91
CA SER A 62 -12.27 6.08 -31.42
C SER A 62 -13.27 5.56 -30.36
N ARG A 63 -13.06 4.37 -29.80
CA ARG A 63 -13.94 3.74 -28.80
C ARG A 63 -13.17 3.38 -27.54
N LEU A 64 -13.86 3.48 -26.40
CA LEU A 64 -13.39 2.94 -25.13
C LEU A 64 -13.51 1.41 -25.18
N MET A 65 -12.39 0.70 -25.23
CA MET A 65 -12.33 -0.75 -25.39
C MET A 65 -12.33 -1.49 -24.06
N LYS A 66 -11.61 -0.95 -23.07
CA LYS A 66 -11.37 -1.63 -21.80
C LYS A 66 -11.19 -0.60 -20.69
N ARG A 67 -11.58 -0.99 -19.48
CA ARG A 67 -11.31 -0.26 -18.23
C ARG A 67 -10.59 -1.21 -17.28
N GLU A 68 -9.48 -0.77 -16.70
CA GLU A 68 -8.80 -1.48 -15.63
C GLU A 68 -8.75 -0.59 -14.39
N LYS A 69 -9.13 -1.15 -13.24
CA LYS A 69 -9.05 -0.49 -11.95
C LYS A 69 -8.01 -1.15 -11.07
N ARG A 70 -7.28 -0.33 -10.30
CA ARG A 70 -6.39 -0.79 -9.24
C ARG A 70 -6.68 -0.01 -7.98
N LEU A 71 -6.61 -0.71 -6.85
CA LEU A 71 -6.91 -0.17 -5.54
C LEU A 71 -5.90 -0.76 -4.58
N PHE A 72 -5.09 0.10 -3.96
CA PHE A 72 -4.06 -0.34 -3.03
C PHE A 72 -3.78 0.76 -2.00
N PRO A 73 -3.30 0.39 -0.82
CA PRO A 73 -2.83 1.37 0.15
C PRO A 73 -1.58 2.06 -0.42
N ILE A 74 -1.51 3.38 -0.25
CA ILE A 74 -0.38 4.20 -0.71
C ILE A 74 0.41 4.75 0.47
N ILE A 75 1.74 4.74 0.33
CA ILE A 75 2.70 5.14 1.35
C ILE A 75 3.38 6.46 0.99
N ASP A 76 3.69 6.62 -0.31
CA ASP A 76 4.45 7.73 -0.89
C ASP A 76 3.52 8.79 -1.50
N ASP A 77 4.11 9.78 -2.18
CA ASP A 77 3.33 10.78 -2.88
C ASP A 77 2.53 10.13 -4.03
N PRO A 78 1.22 10.44 -4.18
CA PRO A 78 0.40 9.84 -5.22
C PRO A 78 0.93 10.10 -6.63
N GLU A 79 1.69 11.17 -6.86
CA GLU A 79 2.31 11.42 -8.16
C GLU A 79 3.46 10.45 -8.43
N GLU A 80 4.30 10.18 -7.42
CA GLU A 80 5.41 9.22 -7.51
C GLU A 80 4.91 7.78 -7.73
N GLU A 81 3.88 7.38 -6.98
CA GLU A 81 3.27 6.06 -7.13
C GLU A 81 2.58 5.87 -8.47
N MET A 82 1.94 6.92 -8.99
CA MET A 82 1.40 6.88 -10.35
C MET A 82 2.49 6.69 -11.41
N VAL A 83 3.65 7.35 -11.26
CA VAL A 83 4.78 7.16 -12.18
C VAL A 83 5.31 5.72 -12.10
N SER A 84 5.48 5.19 -10.89
CA SER A 84 5.90 3.80 -10.65
C SER A 84 4.90 2.81 -11.25
N PHE A 85 3.61 3.02 -10.99
CA PHE A 85 2.51 2.21 -11.51
C PHE A 85 2.52 2.18 -13.04
N ILE A 86 2.57 3.35 -13.70
CA ILE A 86 2.57 3.43 -15.16
C ILE A 86 3.82 2.72 -15.75
N SER A 87 4.98 2.88 -15.11
CA SER A 87 6.20 2.15 -15.53
C SER A 87 6.02 0.64 -15.49
N GLN A 88 5.55 0.13 -14.35
CA GLN A 88 5.37 -1.30 -14.15
C GLN A 88 4.25 -1.85 -15.05
N PHE A 89 3.20 -1.06 -15.24
CA PHE A 89 2.06 -1.38 -16.09
C PHE A 89 2.50 -1.75 -17.51
N TYR A 90 3.33 -0.91 -18.15
CA TYR A 90 3.81 -1.17 -19.51
C TYR A 90 4.97 -2.18 -19.59
N LYS A 91 5.68 -2.45 -18.49
CA LYS A 91 6.71 -3.51 -18.43
C LYS A 91 6.14 -4.93 -18.40
N GLN A 92 4.85 -5.10 -18.11
CA GLN A 92 4.21 -6.42 -18.13
C GLN A 92 4.17 -6.98 -19.56
N LYS A 93 4.45 -8.28 -19.69
CA LYS A 93 4.37 -8.98 -20.99
C LYS A 93 2.97 -8.81 -21.59
N ASN A 94 2.89 -8.55 -22.90
CA ASN A 94 1.68 -8.37 -23.70
C ASN A 94 0.95 -7.02 -23.60
N GLN A 95 1.53 -5.99 -22.97
CA GLN A 95 0.97 -4.63 -23.09
C GLN A 95 1.42 -3.95 -24.39
N ILE A 96 0.44 -3.40 -25.13
CA ILE A 96 0.68 -2.69 -26.39
C ILE A 96 0.74 -1.20 -26.08
N LEU A 97 1.89 -0.58 -26.37
CA LEU A 97 2.09 0.86 -26.20
C LEU A 97 1.08 1.67 -27.04
N PRO A 98 0.38 2.65 -26.46
CA PRO A 98 -0.47 3.55 -27.21
C PRO A 98 0.36 4.57 -28.00
N LYS A 99 -0.29 5.33 -28.90
CA LYS A 99 0.37 6.46 -29.58
C LYS A 99 0.44 7.71 -28.73
N GLU A 100 -0.37 7.80 -27.68
CA GLU A 100 -0.44 8.95 -26.77
C GLU A 100 -1.02 8.50 -25.42
N ILE A 101 -0.48 9.03 -24.33
CA ILE A 101 -0.97 8.78 -22.96
C ILE A 101 -1.55 10.08 -22.41
N LEU A 102 -2.73 10.01 -21.79
CA LEU A 102 -3.37 11.16 -21.16
C LEU A 102 -3.37 11.01 -19.64
N VAL A 103 -2.90 12.06 -18.95
CA VAL A 103 -2.75 12.09 -17.48
C VAL A 103 -3.25 13.41 -16.88
N PRO A 104 -3.69 13.44 -15.61
CA PRO A 104 -4.03 14.68 -14.91
C PRO A 104 -2.83 15.61 -14.76
N LYS A 105 -3.11 16.91 -14.56
CA LYS A 105 -2.09 17.97 -14.47
C LYS A 105 -1.12 17.80 -13.29
N SER A 106 -1.53 17.09 -12.25
CA SER A 106 -0.67 16.78 -11.10
C SER A 106 0.52 15.90 -11.51
N LEU A 107 0.39 15.05 -12.52
CA LEU A 107 1.44 14.11 -12.87
C LEU A 107 2.55 14.73 -13.73
N PRO A 108 3.83 14.35 -13.49
CA PRO A 108 4.97 14.86 -14.25
C PRO A 108 5.03 14.21 -15.64
N VAL A 109 4.40 14.87 -16.61
CA VAL A 109 4.28 14.46 -18.02
C VAL A 109 5.62 14.04 -18.63
N ASP A 110 6.66 14.85 -18.45
CA ASP A 110 7.98 14.58 -19.04
C ASP A 110 8.60 13.30 -18.47
N VAL A 111 8.47 13.07 -17.16
CA VAL A 111 9.02 11.88 -16.49
C VAL A 111 8.32 10.63 -17.00
N ILE A 112 6.99 10.66 -17.10
CA ILE A 112 6.20 9.53 -17.59
C ILE A 112 6.56 9.21 -19.03
N SER A 113 6.75 10.23 -19.88
CA SER A 113 7.17 10.05 -21.27
C SER A 113 8.46 9.26 -21.38
N HIS A 114 9.50 9.64 -20.63
CA HIS A 114 10.79 8.95 -20.66
C HIS A 114 10.73 7.52 -20.11
N VAL A 115 9.85 7.27 -19.14
CA VAL A 115 9.70 5.95 -18.50
C VAL A 115 8.91 4.97 -19.39
N VAL A 116 8.14 5.49 -20.35
CA VAL A 116 7.31 4.73 -21.29
C VAL A 116 7.82 4.93 -22.72
N GLU A 117 9.10 4.65 -22.95
CA GLU A 117 9.73 4.60 -24.29
C GLU A 117 9.46 5.86 -25.15
N ASP A 118 9.49 7.04 -24.53
CA ASP A 118 9.26 8.35 -25.17
C ASP A 118 7.89 8.50 -25.86
N VAL A 119 6.90 7.72 -25.42
CA VAL A 119 5.50 7.89 -25.86
C VAL A 119 4.99 9.27 -25.45
N PRO A 120 4.36 10.05 -26.36
CA PRO A 120 3.83 11.37 -26.03
C PRO A 120 2.81 11.33 -24.89
N VAL A 121 3.13 11.99 -23.78
CA VAL A 121 2.22 12.18 -22.64
C VAL A 121 1.62 13.57 -22.69
N ARG A 122 0.31 13.71 -22.46
CA ARG A 122 -0.37 15.03 -22.47
C ARG A 122 -1.44 15.15 -21.39
N THR A 123 -1.73 16.39 -21.01
CA THR A 123 -2.85 16.73 -20.13
C THR A 123 -3.93 17.49 -20.92
N PRO A 124 -5.06 16.85 -21.28
CA PRO A 124 -6.14 17.50 -22.02
C PRO A 124 -6.82 18.58 -21.17
N GLN A 125 -6.96 19.79 -21.72
CA GLN A 125 -7.54 20.95 -21.01
C GLN A 125 -9.01 21.22 -21.37
N ARG A 126 -9.45 20.79 -22.56
CA ARG A 126 -10.80 21.02 -23.11
C ARG A 126 -11.22 19.89 -24.06
N GLY A 127 -12.52 19.77 -24.32
CA GLY A 127 -13.10 18.84 -25.28
C GLY A 127 -13.24 17.39 -24.77
N GLN A 128 -13.59 16.46 -25.67
CA GLN A 128 -13.94 15.07 -25.34
C GLN A 128 -12.83 14.32 -24.58
N LYS A 129 -11.55 14.61 -24.87
CA LYS A 129 -10.40 14.02 -24.17
C LYS A 129 -10.36 14.41 -22.69
N ARG A 130 -10.71 15.67 -22.37
CA ARG A 130 -10.82 16.13 -20.98
C ARG A 130 -11.98 15.45 -20.28
N ASP A 131 -13.15 15.33 -20.93
CA ASP A 131 -14.30 14.69 -20.31
C ASP A 131 -14.00 13.23 -19.93
N LEU A 132 -13.25 12.51 -20.76
CA LEU A 132 -12.86 11.13 -20.47
C LEU A 132 -11.86 11.04 -19.33
N LEU A 133 -10.91 11.98 -19.25
CA LEU A 133 -10.01 12.08 -18.11
C LEU A 133 -10.78 12.38 -16.81
N GLU A 134 -11.75 13.30 -16.85
CA GLU A 134 -12.58 13.62 -15.69
C GLU A 134 -13.45 12.42 -15.26
N MET A 135 -13.99 11.69 -16.23
CA MET A 135 -14.72 10.44 -15.98
C MET A 135 -13.84 9.40 -15.29
N ALA A 136 -12.59 9.21 -15.75
CA ALA A 136 -11.65 8.30 -15.12
C ALA A 136 -11.39 8.69 -13.64
N GLY A 137 -11.25 9.99 -13.36
CA GLY A 137 -11.06 10.49 -11.99
C GLY A 137 -12.30 10.28 -11.11
N LYS A 138 -13.50 10.59 -11.61
CA LYS A 138 -14.76 10.32 -10.91
C LYS A 138 -14.93 8.83 -10.63
N ASN A 139 -14.59 7.98 -11.58
CA ASN A 139 -14.66 6.53 -11.39
C ASN A 139 -13.68 6.03 -10.33
N ALA A 140 -12.46 6.57 -10.28
CA ALA A 140 -11.49 6.25 -9.23
C ALA A 140 -12.01 6.68 -7.85
N GLN A 141 -12.61 7.87 -7.75
CA GLN A 141 -13.25 8.36 -6.53
C GLN A 141 -14.36 7.42 -6.06
N LEU A 142 -15.30 7.09 -6.95
CA LEU A 142 -16.46 6.25 -6.62
C LEU A 142 -16.05 4.84 -6.18
N VAL A 143 -15.04 4.24 -6.82
CA VAL A 143 -14.50 2.95 -6.42
C VAL A 143 -13.92 3.00 -5.01
N LEU A 144 -13.23 4.09 -4.67
CA LEU A 144 -12.63 4.24 -3.35
C LEU A 144 -13.68 4.53 -2.27
N GLU A 145 -14.65 5.40 -2.56
CA GLU A 145 -15.76 5.71 -1.67
C GLU A 145 -16.60 4.47 -1.38
N GLU A 146 -16.86 3.63 -2.39
CA GLU A 146 -17.57 2.36 -2.19
C GLU A 146 -16.81 1.43 -1.24
N LYS A 147 -15.48 1.32 -1.38
CA LYS A 147 -14.64 0.54 -0.45
C LYS A 147 -14.89 1.01 0.98
N PHE A 148 -14.81 2.30 1.25
CA PHE A 148 -15.01 2.83 2.61
C PHE A 148 -16.44 2.75 3.09
N ARG A 149 -17.43 2.94 2.21
CA ARG A 149 -18.85 2.82 2.58
C ARG A 149 -19.19 1.41 3.04
N LEU A 150 -18.67 0.39 2.34
CA LEU A 150 -18.82 -1.00 2.78
C LEU A 150 -18.19 -1.21 4.16
N LEU A 151 -17.00 -0.65 4.39
CA LEU A 151 -16.33 -0.72 5.70
C LEU A 151 -17.09 0.01 6.83
N GLU A 152 -17.75 1.14 6.54
CA GLU A 152 -18.49 1.96 7.52
C GLU A 152 -19.87 1.38 7.86
N LEU A 153 -20.61 0.84 6.88
CA LEU A 153 -21.86 0.11 7.15
C LEU A 153 -21.61 -1.08 8.09
N ASP A 154 -20.42 -1.68 8.01
CA ASP A 154 -19.99 -2.83 8.80
C ASP A 154 -19.47 -2.48 10.22
N GLU A 155 -19.20 -1.21 10.55
CA GLU A 155 -18.92 -0.79 11.94
C GLU A 155 -20.16 -0.80 12.83
N SER A 156 -21.36 -0.74 12.25
CA SER A 156 -22.64 -0.77 12.99
C SER A 156 -23.07 -2.18 13.47
N LYS A 157 -22.36 -3.24 13.03
CA LYS A 157 -22.70 -4.67 13.30
C LYS A 157 -21.53 -5.48 13.86
N THR A 158 -20.59 -4.84 14.56
CA THR A 158 -19.26 -5.40 14.88
C THR A 158 -19.26 -6.71 15.69
N THR A 159 -20.26 -6.94 16.54
CA THR A 159 -20.35 -8.19 17.34
C THR A 159 -20.66 -9.42 16.49
N GLY A 160 -21.37 -9.26 15.37
CA GLY A 160 -21.69 -10.36 14.46
C GLY A 160 -20.49 -10.83 13.64
N ALA A 161 -19.61 -9.90 13.26
CA ALA A 161 -18.44 -10.21 12.41
C ALA A 161 -17.41 -11.09 13.13
N MET A 162 -17.12 -10.78 14.41
CA MET A 162 -16.26 -11.61 15.25
C MET A 162 -16.82 -13.02 15.38
N LYS A 163 -18.13 -13.13 15.65
CA LYS A 163 -18.81 -14.41 15.79
C LYS A 163 -18.78 -15.22 14.49
N GLU A 164 -19.09 -14.61 13.35
CA GLU A 164 -19.01 -15.28 12.04
C GLU A 164 -17.59 -15.82 11.75
N LEU A 165 -16.56 -15.04 12.10
CA LEU A 165 -15.17 -15.47 11.95
C LEU A 165 -14.84 -16.64 12.89
N THR A 166 -15.18 -16.56 14.18
CA THR A 166 -14.91 -17.65 15.13
C THR A 166 -15.70 -18.91 14.81
N ASP A 167 -16.96 -18.77 14.40
CA ASP A 167 -17.84 -19.88 14.00
C ASP A 167 -17.28 -20.58 12.75
N ALA A 168 -16.83 -19.83 11.76
CA ALA A 168 -16.20 -20.38 10.56
C ALA A 168 -14.88 -21.12 10.88
N MET A 169 -14.12 -20.59 11.84
CA MET A 169 -12.89 -21.24 12.33
C MET A 169 -13.17 -22.41 13.28
N GLY A 170 -14.40 -22.57 13.78
CA GLY A 170 -14.75 -23.59 14.77
C GLY A 170 -14.08 -23.38 16.13
N ILE A 171 -13.77 -22.13 16.49
CA ILE A 171 -13.15 -21.76 17.78
C ILE A 171 -14.19 -21.15 18.73
N ALA A 172 -13.83 -21.06 20.02
CA ALA A 172 -14.69 -20.40 21.00
C ALA A 172 -14.95 -18.93 20.60
N PRO A 173 -16.14 -18.38 20.90
CA PRO A 173 -16.41 -16.96 20.68
C PRO A 173 -15.38 -16.11 21.41
N GLY A 174 -14.79 -15.17 20.68
CA GLY A 174 -13.73 -14.30 21.16
C GLY A 174 -14.04 -12.85 20.88
N HIS A 175 -13.39 -11.96 21.63
CA HIS A 175 -13.54 -10.52 21.53
C HIS A 175 -12.24 -9.84 21.12
N LYS A 176 -11.08 -10.47 21.34
CA LYS A 176 -9.77 -9.85 21.15
C LYS A 176 -8.92 -10.59 20.13
N ILE A 177 -8.56 -9.91 19.05
CA ILE A 177 -7.65 -10.40 18.01
C ILE A 177 -6.35 -9.61 18.05
N GLU A 178 -5.21 -10.30 18.07
CA GLU A 178 -3.89 -9.71 17.81
C GLU A 178 -3.40 -10.13 16.43
N ALA A 179 -3.09 -9.16 15.57
CA ALA A 179 -2.59 -9.42 14.23
C ALA A 179 -1.16 -8.90 14.03
N PHE A 180 -0.31 -9.69 13.39
CA PHE A 180 1.10 -9.41 13.19
C PHE A 180 1.48 -9.34 11.70
N ASP A 181 2.30 -8.36 11.34
CA ASP A 181 2.96 -8.23 10.03
C ASP A 181 4.49 -8.17 10.25
N HIS A 182 5.21 -8.99 9.48
CA HIS A 182 6.67 -9.04 9.43
C HIS A 182 7.16 -8.44 8.10
N SER A 183 7.11 -7.11 8.00
CA SER A 183 7.53 -6.41 6.79
C SER A 183 9.06 -6.38 6.69
N HIS A 184 9.59 -6.94 5.60
CA HIS A 184 11.01 -6.90 5.27
C HIS A 184 11.28 -5.76 4.29
N ILE A 185 12.15 -4.81 4.66
CA ILE A 185 12.69 -3.84 3.70
C ILE A 185 14.20 -4.05 3.62
N GLN A 186 14.69 -4.33 2.41
CA GLN A 186 16.11 -4.46 2.12
C GLN A 186 16.86 -3.19 2.58
N GLY A 187 17.72 -3.33 3.60
CA GLY A 187 18.57 -2.23 4.10
C GLY A 187 17.98 -1.34 5.20
N ALA A 188 16.90 -1.75 5.89
CA ALA A 188 16.37 -1.07 7.08
C ALA A 188 16.22 -2.04 8.27
N ASP A 189 16.16 -1.51 9.51
CA ASP A 189 15.93 -2.30 10.73
C ASP A 189 14.67 -3.18 10.57
N LEU A 190 14.81 -4.48 10.81
CA LEU A 190 13.71 -5.44 10.76
C LEU A 190 12.72 -5.14 11.90
N VAL A 191 11.47 -4.81 11.54
CA VAL A 191 10.43 -4.44 12.51
C VAL A 191 9.16 -5.24 12.26
N SER A 192 8.65 -5.85 13.33
CA SER A 192 7.33 -6.45 13.34
C SER A 192 6.31 -5.47 13.91
N ALA A 193 5.17 -5.35 13.24
CA ALA A 193 4.04 -4.56 13.67
C ALA A 193 2.94 -5.47 14.22
N MET A 194 2.32 -5.02 15.30
CA MET A 194 1.20 -5.70 15.94
C MET A 194 0.05 -4.71 16.11
N VAL A 195 -1.11 -5.07 15.57
CA VAL A 195 -2.38 -4.35 15.78
C VAL A 195 -3.32 -5.20 16.62
N VAL A 196 -4.24 -4.57 17.31
CA VAL A 196 -5.19 -5.24 18.20
C VAL A 196 -6.60 -4.81 17.83
N PHE A 197 -7.48 -5.77 17.65
CA PHE A 197 -8.91 -5.54 17.47
C PHE A 197 -9.64 -6.05 18.70
N VAL A 198 -10.56 -5.24 19.23
CA VAL A 198 -11.45 -5.61 20.34
C VAL A 198 -12.88 -5.39 19.87
N ASP A 199 -13.73 -6.41 19.98
CA ASP A 199 -15.10 -6.41 19.47
C ASP A 199 -15.19 -6.01 17.99
N GLY A 200 -14.22 -6.49 17.19
CA GLY A 200 -14.13 -6.17 15.77
C GLY A 200 -13.72 -4.73 15.44
N GLN A 201 -13.37 -3.91 16.44
CA GLN A 201 -12.88 -2.54 16.25
C GLN A 201 -11.38 -2.41 16.56
N PRO A 202 -10.63 -1.58 15.80
CA PRO A 202 -9.20 -1.36 16.04
C PRO A 202 -8.94 -0.61 17.36
N ASN A 203 -8.24 -1.25 18.29
CA ASN A 203 -7.78 -0.64 19.53
C ASN A 203 -6.34 -0.13 19.40
N LYS A 204 -6.20 1.09 18.89
CA LYS A 204 -4.91 1.75 18.59
C LYS A 204 -4.00 1.92 19.81
N ASN A 205 -4.55 1.97 21.03
CA ASN A 205 -3.76 2.10 22.26
C ASN A 205 -2.95 0.84 22.58
N LEU A 206 -3.40 -0.31 22.08
CA LEU A 206 -2.76 -1.61 22.29
C LEU A 206 -1.78 -1.98 21.18
N TYR A 207 -1.65 -1.15 20.14
CA TYR A 207 -0.73 -1.42 19.04
C TYR A 207 0.72 -1.39 19.50
N ARG A 208 1.55 -2.31 18.98
CA ARG A 208 2.97 -2.41 19.37
C ARG A 208 3.85 -2.62 18.14
N LYS A 209 5.10 -2.17 18.27
CA LYS A 209 6.14 -2.38 17.27
C LYS A 209 7.33 -3.03 17.95
N TYR A 210 7.86 -4.06 17.32
CA TYR A 210 8.98 -4.83 17.83
C TYR A 210 10.16 -4.63 16.90
N LYS A 211 11.16 -3.89 17.39
CA LYS A 211 12.49 -3.88 16.79
C LYS A 211 13.16 -5.21 17.09
N LEU A 212 13.58 -5.91 16.05
CA LEU A 212 14.33 -7.16 16.13
C LEU A 212 15.81 -6.82 16.29
N LYS A 213 16.51 -7.54 17.18
CA LYS A 213 17.91 -7.24 17.56
C LYS A 213 18.93 -8.13 16.85
N THR A 214 18.45 -9.19 16.22
CA THR A 214 19.17 -10.29 15.58
C THR A 214 18.18 -10.77 14.51
N VAL A 215 18.54 -11.08 13.27
CA VAL A 215 19.30 -12.25 12.80
C VAL A 215 19.77 -11.95 11.37
N ASP A 216 20.74 -12.73 10.86
CA ASP A 216 21.01 -12.87 9.41
C ASP A 216 19.71 -12.81 8.60
N HIS A 217 19.75 -12.09 7.46
CA HIS A 217 18.62 -11.62 6.66
C HIS A 217 17.68 -12.71 6.09
N ALA A 218 17.77 -13.97 6.53
CA ALA A 218 17.13 -15.13 5.93
C ALA A 218 16.20 -15.96 6.85
N ASP A 219 16.09 -15.69 8.17
CA ASP A 219 15.26 -16.53 9.07
C ASP A 219 13.99 -15.81 9.58
N GLU A 220 12.94 -15.85 8.75
CA GLU A 220 11.60 -15.34 9.08
C GLU A 220 10.97 -16.05 10.29
N ALA A 221 11.26 -17.34 10.48
CA ALA A 221 10.72 -18.11 11.60
C ALA A 221 11.35 -17.65 12.91
N ALA A 222 12.67 -17.48 12.98
CA ALA A 222 13.34 -16.98 14.18
C ALA A 222 12.85 -15.59 14.60
N SER A 223 12.66 -14.70 13.62
CA SER A 223 12.12 -13.36 13.83
C SER A 223 10.70 -13.39 14.42
N THR A 224 9.85 -14.28 13.88
CA THR A 224 8.50 -14.50 14.39
C THR A 224 8.55 -15.01 15.84
N LYS A 225 9.38 -16.02 16.13
CA LYS A 225 9.51 -16.58 17.49
C LYS A 225 9.95 -15.53 18.51
N GLU A 226 10.89 -14.64 18.16
CA GLU A 226 11.35 -13.58 19.07
C GLU A 226 10.19 -12.65 19.48
N VAL A 227 9.40 -12.18 18.51
CA VAL A 227 8.30 -11.23 18.74
C VAL A 227 7.22 -11.86 19.62
N ILE A 228 6.80 -13.07 19.25
CA ILE A 228 5.76 -13.82 19.96
C ILE A 228 6.21 -14.09 21.39
N ARG A 229 7.43 -14.60 21.61
CA ARG A 229 7.98 -14.82 22.95
C ARG A 229 7.97 -13.53 23.77
N ARG A 230 8.49 -12.43 23.22
CA ARG A 230 8.53 -11.13 23.92
C ARG A 230 7.13 -10.61 24.28
N ARG A 231 6.14 -10.78 23.41
CA ARG A 231 4.74 -10.34 23.66
C ARG A 231 4.11 -11.15 24.77
N TYR A 232 4.08 -12.47 24.63
CA TYR A 232 3.28 -13.33 25.50
C TYR A 232 3.95 -13.63 26.84
N THR A 233 5.29 -13.69 26.92
CA THR A 233 5.97 -13.77 28.22
C THR A 233 5.72 -12.52 29.06
N ARG A 234 5.61 -11.34 28.42
CA ARG A 234 5.24 -10.10 29.11
C ARG A 234 3.80 -10.13 29.60
N LEU A 235 2.85 -10.58 28.77
CA LEU A 235 1.44 -10.72 29.17
C LEU A 235 1.28 -11.68 30.36
N LEU A 236 1.98 -12.82 30.33
CA LEU A 236 2.02 -13.77 31.46
C LEU A 236 2.55 -13.12 32.73
N LYS A 237 3.68 -12.39 32.64
CA LYS A 237 4.28 -11.72 33.80
C LYS A 237 3.37 -10.63 34.38
N GLU A 238 2.72 -9.86 33.52
CA GLU A 238 1.82 -8.77 33.89
C GLU A 238 0.41 -9.26 34.28
N HIS A 239 0.12 -10.57 34.18
CA HIS A 239 -1.20 -11.16 34.38
C HIS A 239 -2.29 -10.44 33.54
N ALA A 240 -1.89 -10.00 32.35
CA ALA A 240 -2.75 -9.28 31.43
C ALA A 240 -3.55 -10.25 30.56
N GLU A 241 -4.68 -9.76 30.06
CA GLU A 241 -5.61 -10.54 29.23
C GLU A 241 -4.96 -11.00 27.91
N MET A 242 -5.10 -12.29 27.62
CA MET A 242 -4.64 -12.92 26.37
C MET A 242 -5.60 -12.65 25.20
N PRO A 243 -5.13 -12.68 23.95
CA PRO A 243 -6.03 -12.67 22.81
C PRO A 243 -6.75 -14.01 22.65
N ASP A 244 -7.95 -13.96 22.08
CA ASP A 244 -8.74 -15.14 21.72
C ASP A 244 -8.31 -15.73 20.37
N LEU A 245 -7.69 -14.90 19.52
CA LEU A 245 -7.21 -15.29 18.20
C LEU A 245 -5.96 -14.48 17.82
N ILE A 246 -4.98 -15.16 17.24
CA ILE A 246 -3.79 -14.56 16.66
C ILE A 246 -3.85 -14.71 15.14
N LEU A 247 -3.65 -13.60 14.41
CA LEU A 247 -3.60 -13.60 12.95
C LEU A 247 -2.20 -13.19 12.46
N MET A 248 -1.65 -13.95 11.52
CA MET A 248 -0.35 -13.67 10.89
C MET A 248 -0.55 -13.22 9.45
N ASP A 249 0.02 -12.09 9.04
CA ASP A 249 0.08 -11.69 7.62
C ASP A 249 1.24 -12.43 6.93
N GLY A 250 1.08 -13.74 6.76
CA GLY A 250 2.07 -14.58 6.10
C GLY A 250 1.72 -16.07 6.11
N GLY A 251 2.64 -16.87 5.57
CA GLY A 251 2.39 -18.28 5.27
C GLY A 251 2.59 -19.24 6.47
N THR A 252 2.50 -20.53 6.16
CA THR A 252 2.59 -21.65 7.11
C THR A 252 3.85 -21.63 7.98
N ILE A 253 4.98 -21.17 7.46
CA ILE A 253 6.26 -21.07 8.21
C ILE A 253 6.09 -20.19 9.46
N GLN A 254 5.47 -19.02 9.31
CA GLN A 254 5.27 -18.07 10.39
C GLN A 254 4.22 -18.58 11.37
N MET A 255 3.13 -19.16 10.88
CA MET A 255 2.11 -19.78 11.72
C MET A 255 2.69 -20.89 12.61
N ASN A 256 3.51 -21.77 12.04
CA ASN A 256 4.14 -22.86 12.79
C ASN A 256 5.14 -22.33 13.82
N ALA A 257 5.88 -21.25 13.51
CA ALA A 257 6.74 -20.58 14.48
C ALA A 257 5.94 -20.01 15.67
N VAL A 258 4.77 -19.42 15.43
CA VAL A 258 3.89 -18.94 16.51
C VAL A 258 3.38 -20.11 17.35
N LYS A 259 2.82 -21.15 16.70
CA LYS A 259 2.28 -22.34 17.39
C LYS A 259 3.34 -23.01 18.28
N ASP A 260 4.56 -23.14 17.78
CA ASP A 260 5.68 -23.72 18.53
C ASP A 260 5.99 -22.94 19.82
N VAL A 261 6.10 -21.61 19.75
CA VAL A 261 6.36 -20.79 20.94
C VAL A 261 5.20 -20.82 21.92
N LEU A 262 3.96 -20.74 21.43
CA LEU A 262 2.79 -20.74 22.31
C LEU A 262 2.65 -22.07 23.05
N VAL A 263 2.70 -23.20 22.34
CA VAL A 263 2.44 -24.51 22.92
C VAL A 263 3.67 -25.05 23.65
N ASN A 264 4.84 -25.07 23.00
CA ASN A 264 6.02 -25.78 23.52
C ASN A 264 6.84 -24.95 24.50
N GLU A 265 6.81 -23.62 24.42
CA GLU A 265 7.60 -22.75 25.32
C GLU A 265 6.76 -22.10 26.42
N LEU A 266 5.55 -21.64 26.09
CA LEU A 266 4.71 -20.84 27.00
C LEU A 266 3.51 -21.59 27.57
N ASN A 267 3.24 -22.81 27.09
CA ASN A 267 2.09 -23.63 27.49
C ASN A 267 0.74 -22.88 27.35
N LEU A 268 0.59 -22.14 26.24
CA LEU A 268 -0.60 -21.39 25.86
C LEU A 268 -1.30 -22.08 24.69
N ASN A 269 -2.63 -22.20 24.78
CA ASN A 269 -3.47 -22.78 23.73
C ASN A 269 -4.35 -21.70 23.10
N ILE A 270 -3.73 -20.82 22.31
CA ILE A 270 -4.42 -19.73 21.59
C ILE A 270 -4.51 -20.10 20.10
N PRO A 271 -5.70 -20.04 19.48
CA PRO A 271 -5.86 -20.22 18.04
C PRO A 271 -4.97 -19.28 17.21
N VAL A 272 -4.34 -19.82 16.16
CA VAL A 272 -3.49 -19.07 15.23
C VAL A 272 -3.98 -19.27 13.79
N GLY A 273 -4.28 -18.17 13.09
CA GLY A 273 -4.64 -18.16 11.68
C GLY A 273 -3.64 -17.38 10.82
N GLY A 274 -3.51 -17.75 9.54
CA GLY A 274 -2.68 -17.05 8.56
C GLY A 274 -3.53 -16.35 7.51
N MET A 275 -3.24 -15.10 7.22
CA MET A 275 -3.89 -14.31 6.16
C MET A 275 -3.03 -14.42 4.90
N VAL A 276 -3.55 -15.06 3.85
CA VAL A 276 -2.81 -15.28 2.60
C VAL A 276 -3.50 -14.58 1.44
N LYS A 277 -2.71 -13.94 0.58
CA LYS A 277 -3.18 -13.30 -0.66
C LYS A 277 -3.26 -14.34 -1.77
N ASN A 278 -4.42 -14.53 -2.38
CA ASN A 278 -4.56 -15.41 -3.55
C ASN A 278 -3.85 -14.83 -4.80
N GLU A 279 -3.52 -15.70 -5.77
CA GLU A 279 -2.78 -15.39 -7.01
C GLU A 279 -3.41 -14.24 -7.85
N HIS A 280 -4.69 -13.92 -7.63
CA HIS A 280 -5.41 -12.84 -8.29
C HIS A 280 -5.48 -11.52 -7.49
N HIS A 281 -4.74 -11.37 -6.39
CA HIS A 281 -4.67 -10.12 -5.58
C HIS A 281 -6.03 -9.60 -5.08
N GLN A 282 -7.06 -10.44 -4.98
CA GLN A 282 -8.44 -9.98 -4.74
C GLN A 282 -9.17 -10.64 -3.57
N THR A 283 -8.62 -11.72 -2.99
CA THR A 283 -9.30 -12.46 -1.91
C THR A 283 -8.27 -12.91 -0.86
N ALA A 284 -8.53 -12.56 0.40
CA ALA A 284 -7.77 -13.05 1.55
C ALA A 284 -8.31 -14.44 1.90
N ASP A 285 -7.52 -15.48 1.69
CA ASP A 285 -7.82 -16.81 2.21
C ASP A 285 -7.24 -16.91 3.63
N LEU A 286 -8.01 -17.48 4.55
CA LEU A 286 -7.57 -17.73 5.92
C LEU A 286 -7.02 -19.15 6.01
N LEU A 287 -5.75 -19.32 6.38
CA LEU A 287 -5.21 -20.63 6.75
C LEU A 287 -5.51 -20.90 8.21
N PHE A 288 -6.13 -22.03 8.51
CA PHE A 288 -6.44 -22.42 9.89
C PHE A 288 -6.43 -23.94 10.10
N GLY A 289 -6.27 -24.36 11.36
CA GLY A 289 -6.26 -25.76 11.78
C GLY A 289 -4.86 -26.38 11.85
N ASN A 290 -4.82 -27.67 12.17
CA ASN A 290 -3.55 -28.41 12.36
C ASN A 290 -2.75 -28.58 11.07
N ALA A 291 -3.43 -28.61 9.92
CA ALA A 291 -2.82 -28.75 8.61
C ALA A 291 -2.78 -27.43 7.81
N ASP A 292 -3.05 -26.28 8.46
CA ASP A 292 -3.11 -24.95 7.83
C ASP A 292 -3.94 -24.94 6.55
N THR A 293 -5.12 -25.57 6.60
CA THR A 293 -5.99 -25.70 5.44
C THR A 293 -6.66 -24.36 5.10
N PRO A 294 -6.80 -24.01 3.81
CA PRO A 294 -7.54 -22.82 3.40
C PRO A 294 -9.01 -22.90 3.83
N LEU A 295 -9.40 -21.99 4.71
CA LEU A 295 -10.77 -21.74 5.09
C LEU A 295 -11.36 -20.65 4.19
N ARG A 296 -12.39 -21.01 3.44
CA ARG A 296 -13.12 -20.07 2.58
C ARG A 296 -14.28 -19.45 3.34
N LEU A 297 -14.15 -18.17 3.65
CA LEU A 297 -15.26 -17.35 4.12
C LEU A 297 -16.10 -16.91 2.92
N ASP A 298 -17.42 -16.72 3.11
CA ASP A 298 -18.25 -16.09 2.08
C ASP A 298 -17.73 -14.66 1.86
N PRO A 299 -17.37 -14.25 0.63
CA PRO A 299 -16.89 -12.91 0.33
C PRO A 299 -17.88 -11.78 0.68
N LYS A 300 -19.15 -12.12 0.95
CA LYS A 300 -20.19 -11.21 1.41
C LYS A 300 -20.44 -11.28 2.92
N SER A 301 -19.76 -12.18 3.64
CA SER A 301 -19.88 -12.30 5.10
C SER A 301 -19.18 -11.16 5.82
N GLN A 302 -19.70 -10.82 7.00
CA GLN A 302 -19.12 -9.80 7.86
C GLN A 302 -17.79 -10.27 8.45
N GLY A 303 -17.64 -11.58 8.70
CA GLY A 303 -16.38 -12.20 9.08
C GLY A 303 -15.27 -11.99 8.04
N PHE A 304 -15.58 -12.11 6.75
CA PHE A 304 -14.63 -11.85 5.67
C PHE A 304 -14.17 -10.39 5.61
N TYR A 305 -15.11 -9.44 5.74
CA TYR A 305 -14.75 -8.01 5.77
C TYR A 305 -13.95 -7.61 7.01
N LEU A 306 -14.23 -8.22 8.17
CA LEU A 306 -13.40 -8.05 9.36
C LEU A 306 -11.96 -8.53 9.11
N LEU A 307 -11.79 -9.70 8.49
CA LEU A 307 -10.46 -10.21 8.16
C LEU A 307 -9.69 -9.24 7.24
N GLN A 308 -10.35 -8.72 6.20
CA GLN A 308 -9.75 -7.72 5.31
C GLN A 308 -9.38 -6.43 6.04
N ARG A 309 -10.23 -5.94 6.97
CA ARG A 309 -9.91 -4.77 7.80
C ARG A 309 -8.69 -4.98 8.66
N ILE A 310 -8.57 -6.15 9.29
CA ILE A 310 -7.42 -6.50 10.13
C ILE A 310 -6.15 -6.53 9.28
N GLN A 311 -6.19 -7.18 8.11
CA GLN A 311 -5.06 -7.23 7.19
C GLN A 311 -4.65 -5.84 6.69
N ASP A 312 -5.61 -5.03 6.23
CA ASP A 312 -5.37 -3.66 5.79
C ASP A 312 -4.77 -2.80 6.91
N GLU A 313 -5.24 -2.96 8.15
CA GLU A 313 -4.80 -2.17 9.30
C GLU A 313 -3.42 -2.58 9.83
N VAL A 314 -3.11 -3.88 9.90
CA VAL A 314 -1.77 -4.36 10.30
C VAL A 314 -0.72 -3.91 9.29
N HIS A 315 -1.04 -4.02 8.01
CA HIS A 315 -0.20 -3.57 6.93
C HIS A 315 0.02 -2.04 6.98
N ARG A 316 -1.07 -1.27 7.12
CA ARG A 316 -1.00 0.20 7.29
C ARG A 316 -0.14 0.58 8.49
N PHE A 317 -0.23 -0.14 9.60
CA PHE A 317 0.51 0.17 10.82
C PHE A 317 2.01 -0.15 10.71
N ALA A 318 2.35 -1.26 10.06
CA ALA A 318 3.72 -1.63 9.70
C ALA A 318 4.35 -0.56 8.80
N ILE A 319 3.66 -0.22 7.72
CA ILE A 319 4.02 0.84 6.78
C ILE A 319 4.26 2.19 7.47
N THR A 320 3.37 2.60 8.38
CA THR A 320 3.47 3.88 9.11
C THR A 320 4.75 3.96 9.95
N TYR A 321 5.35 2.83 10.32
CA TYR A 321 6.65 2.81 11.00
C TYR A 321 7.79 3.20 10.05
N HIS A 322 7.81 2.58 8.88
CA HIS A 322 8.79 2.86 7.84
C HIS A 322 8.71 4.33 7.44
N ARG A 323 7.51 4.95 7.45
CA ARG A 323 7.34 6.41 7.32
C ARG A 323 8.24 7.20 8.30
N LYS A 324 8.23 6.92 9.61
CA LYS A 324 9.06 7.68 10.58
C LYS A 324 10.58 7.45 10.43
N VAL A 325 10.98 6.28 9.93
CA VAL A 325 12.40 5.93 9.73
C VAL A 325 12.91 6.43 8.36
N HIS A 326 12.11 6.34 7.31
CA HIS A 326 12.42 6.84 5.97
C HIS A 326 12.25 8.35 5.82
N THR A 327 11.36 9.04 6.53
CA THR A 327 11.40 10.53 6.54
C THR A 327 12.71 11.06 7.13
N LYS A 328 13.41 10.26 7.95
CA LYS A 328 14.77 10.55 8.42
C LYS A 328 15.89 10.06 7.47
N ASN A 329 15.59 9.17 6.52
CA ASN A 329 16.58 8.51 5.65
C ASN A 329 16.37 8.74 4.15
N SER A 330 15.30 9.43 3.74
CA SER A 330 14.96 9.66 2.34
C SER A 330 15.97 10.57 1.65
N LEU A 331 16.02 10.46 0.33
CA LEU A 331 16.82 11.27 -0.59
C LEU A 331 16.72 12.77 -0.29
N SER A 332 15.53 13.23 0.11
CA SER A 332 15.25 14.61 0.54
C SER A 332 15.95 14.94 1.85
N SER A 333 15.79 14.11 2.88
CA SER A 333 16.35 14.37 4.21
C SER A 333 17.88 14.41 4.23
N ARG A 334 18.54 13.63 3.35
CA ARG A 334 20.02 13.62 3.24
C ARG A 334 20.56 14.89 2.59
N LEU A 335 19.84 15.47 1.62
CA LEU A 335 20.17 16.79 1.07
C LEU A 335 19.81 17.90 2.06
N ASP A 336 18.70 17.77 2.78
CA ASP A 336 18.25 18.74 3.79
C ASP A 336 19.17 18.78 5.03
N ALA A 337 19.92 17.71 5.31
CA ALA A 337 20.93 17.65 6.36
C ALA A 337 22.23 18.39 6.02
N ILE A 338 22.43 18.77 4.76
CA ILE A 338 23.64 19.48 4.32
C ILE A 338 23.48 20.97 4.66
N ALA A 339 24.39 21.49 5.47
CA ALA A 339 24.39 22.90 5.86
C ALA A 339 24.39 23.81 4.61
N GLY A 340 23.39 24.68 4.49
CA GLY A 340 23.21 25.57 3.34
C GLY A 340 22.28 25.05 2.23
N VAL A 341 21.82 23.80 2.29
CA VAL A 341 20.88 23.23 1.32
C VAL A 341 19.45 23.32 1.84
N GLY A 342 18.73 24.36 1.42
CA GLY A 342 17.30 24.51 1.69
C GLY A 342 16.40 23.85 0.63
N PRO A 343 15.07 23.84 0.84
CA PRO A 343 14.10 23.20 -0.06
C PRO A 343 14.18 23.68 -1.52
N LYS A 344 14.48 24.97 -1.73
CA LYS A 344 14.63 25.56 -3.08
C LYS A 344 15.87 25.03 -3.81
N THR A 345 16.98 24.87 -3.11
CA THR A 345 18.24 24.36 -3.65
C THR A 345 18.12 22.87 -3.99
N ARG A 346 17.48 22.10 -3.11
CA ARG A 346 17.15 20.69 -3.32
C ARG A 346 16.34 20.47 -4.59
N ASN A 347 15.24 21.20 -4.76
CA ASN A 347 14.38 21.05 -5.93
C ASN A 347 15.12 21.38 -7.24
N LYS A 348 16.04 22.35 -7.23
CA LYS A 348 16.90 22.66 -8.40
C LYS A 348 17.83 21.50 -8.76
N LEU A 349 18.47 20.89 -7.76
CA LEU A 349 19.38 19.76 -7.95
C LEU A 349 18.64 18.54 -8.51
N LEU A 350 17.47 18.22 -7.93
CA LEU A 350 16.65 17.10 -8.41
C LEU A 350 16.12 17.35 -9.83
N ARG A 351 15.69 18.57 -10.15
CA ARG A 351 15.22 18.92 -11.50
C ARG A 351 16.30 18.78 -12.58
N LYS A 352 17.55 19.12 -12.25
CA LYS A 352 18.66 19.07 -13.23
C LYS A 352 19.27 17.68 -13.37
N PHE A 353 19.46 16.97 -12.26
CA PHE A 353 20.24 15.74 -12.23
C PHE A 353 19.40 14.48 -12.00
N GLY A 354 18.16 14.60 -11.53
CA GLY A 354 17.19 13.51 -11.39
C GLY A 354 17.47 12.47 -10.29
N SER A 355 18.73 12.26 -9.88
CA SER A 355 19.09 11.28 -8.84
C SER A 355 20.36 11.66 -8.07
N LEU A 356 20.53 11.19 -6.83
CA LEU A 356 21.74 11.44 -6.02
C LEU A 356 23.03 10.96 -6.69
N LYS A 357 22.99 9.83 -7.41
CA LYS A 357 24.17 9.30 -8.12
C LYS A 357 24.64 10.27 -9.20
N LYS A 358 23.69 10.89 -9.93
CA LYS A 358 23.98 11.92 -10.93
C LYS A 358 24.39 13.25 -10.30
N ILE A 359 23.87 13.60 -9.12
CA ILE A 359 24.31 14.79 -8.36
C ILE A 359 25.73 14.60 -7.83
N SER A 360 26.06 13.41 -7.30
CA SER A 360 27.40 13.06 -6.81
C SER A 360 28.45 13.07 -7.93
N ALA A 361 28.07 12.57 -9.12
CA ALA A 361 28.91 12.58 -10.31
C ALA A 361 29.04 13.96 -10.98
N ALA A 362 28.22 14.94 -10.62
CA ALA A 362 28.25 16.26 -11.23
C ALA A 362 29.54 17.03 -10.85
N THR A 363 30.00 17.88 -11.76
CA THR A 363 31.12 18.79 -11.43
C THR A 363 30.65 19.92 -10.50
N ILE A 364 31.59 20.57 -9.81
CA ILE A 364 31.24 21.72 -8.97
C ILE A 364 30.63 22.83 -9.85
N ASP A 365 31.15 23.00 -11.07
CA ASP A 365 30.65 23.98 -12.03
C ASP A 365 29.22 23.67 -12.51
N ASP A 366 28.87 22.39 -12.70
CA ASP A 366 27.50 21.99 -13.05
C ASP A 366 26.49 22.33 -11.94
N ILE A 367 26.92 22.21 -10.68
CA ILE A 367 26.09 22.57 -9.51
C ILE A 367 25.96 24.09 -9.39
N ARG A 368 27.05 24.82 -9.65
CA ARG A 368 27.05 26.30 -9.64
C ARG A 368 26.19 26.91 -10.73
N ALA A 369 26.12 26.26 -11.90
CA ALA A 369 25.25 26.68 -13.00
C ALA A 369 23.76 26.76 -12.63
N LEU A 370 23.35 26.17 -11.50
CA LEU A 370 22.00 26.26 -10.93
C LEU A 370 21.77 27.50 -10.04
N GLY A 371 22.76 28.38 -9.94
CA GLY A 371 22.76 29.55 -9.05
C GLY A 371 22.96 29.17 -7.58
N ILE A 372 23.78 28.14 -7.33
CA ILE A 372 24.18 27.68 -5.99
C ILE A 372 25.57 28.25 -5.70
N SER A 373 25.81 28.75 -4.48
CA SER A 373 27.11 29.32 -4.12
C SER A 373 28.22 28.26 -4.18
N GLU A 374 29.44 28.68 -4.50
CA GLU A 374 30.64 27.83 -4.51
C GLU A 374 30.77 27.04 -3.20
N THR A 375 30.60 27.73 -2.07
CA THR A 375 30.67 27.14 -0.73
C THR A 375 29.65 26.02 -0.55
N THR A 376 28.40 26.23 -0.97
CA THR A 376 27.33 25.23 -0.84
C THR A 376 27.53 24.06 -1.82
N ALA A 377 28.02 24.33 -3.03
CA ALA A 377 28.33 23.30 -4.03
C ALA A 377 29.46 22.36 -3.55
N GLN A 378 30.51 22.92 -2.93
CA GLN A 378 31.59 22.16 -2.31
C GLN A 378 31.09 21.32 -1.13
N THR A 379 30.25 21.89 -0.24
CA THR A 379 29.66 21.16 0.89
C THR A 379 28.76 20.02 0.43
N ILE A 380 27.96 20.23 -0.63
CA ILE A 380 27.16 19.16 -1.24
C ILE A 380 28.05 18.03 -1.73
N LYS A 381 29.09 18.36 -2.50
CA LYS A 381 29.98 17.36 -3.11
C LYS A 381 30.74 16.55 -2.06
N PHE A 382 31.29 17.22 -1.06
CA PHE A 382 31.99 16.58 0.05
C PHE A 382 31.08 15.69 0.90
N SER A 383 29.85 16.14 1.17
CA SER A 383 28.89 15.34 1.94
C SER A 383 28.45 14.09 1.18
N LEU A 384 28.26 14.20 -0.14
CA LEU A 384 27.87 13.06 -0.99
C LEU A 384 29.02 12.07 -1.23
N SER A 385 30.26 12.54 -1.38
CA SER A 385 31.43 11.66 -1.51
C SER A 385 31.67 10.84 -0.25
N LYS A 386 31.51 11.45 0.93
CA LYS A 386 31.61 10.77 2.23
C LYS A 386 30.55 9.67 2.38
N ILE A 387 29.32 9.93 1.92
CA ILE A 387 28.23 8.94 1.90
C ILE A 387 28.53 7.77 0.94
N GLU A 388 29.19 8.02 -0.19
CA GLU A 388 29.62 6.96 -1.10
C GLU A 388 30.77 6.13 -0.55
N GLU A 389 31.70 6.73 0.20
CA GLU A 389 32.77 6.03 0.91
C GLU A 389 32.21 5.14 2.02
N GLU A 390 31.27 5.64 2.83
CA GLU A 390 30.58 4.84 3.85
C GLU A 390 29.87 3.63 3.22
N ARG A 391 29.20 3.80 2.07
CA ARG A 391 28.59 2.69 1.31
C ARG A 391 29.60 1.67 0.78
N LYS A 392 30.78 2.11 0.34
CA LYS A 392 31.84 1.20 -0.13
C LYS A 392 32.43 0.40 1.02
N VAL A 393 32.56 0.98 2.20
CA VAL A 393 33.03 0.29 3.41
C VAL A 393 32.02 -0.78 3.87
N THR A 394 30.72 -0.47 3.86
CA THR A 394 29.67 -1.47 4.17
C THR A 394 29.66 -2.62 3.17
N ASN A 395 29.68 -2.34 1.86
CA ASN A 395 29.71 -3.38 0.82
C ASN A 395 31.01 -4.22 0.81
N TYR A 396 32.12 -3.69 1.30
CA TYR A 396 33.39 -4.43 1.39
C TYR A 396 33.43 -5.36 2.62
N GLN A 397 32.75 -4.97 3.71
CA GLN A 397 32.54 -5.85 4.86
C GLN A 397 31.60 -7.01 4.49
N ASP A 398 30.52 -6.74 3.75
CA ASP A 398 29.59 -7.79 3.27
C ASP A 398 30.26 -8.82 2.35
N LYS A 399 31.21 -8.40 1.48
CA LYS A 399 31.94 -9.32 0.60
C LYS A 399 32.93 -10.23 1.33
N LYS A 400 33.46 -9.82 2.49
CA LYS A 400 34.37 -10.64 3.31
C LYS A 400 33.66 -11.72 4.13
N LEU A 401 32.34 -11.64 4.30
CA LEU A 401 31.53 -12.66 4.97
C LEU A 401 31.00 -13.74 4.00
N THR A 402 31.19 -13.57 2.69
CA THR A 402 30.76 -14.53 1.65
C THR A 402 31.90 -15.40 1.08
N HIS A 403 33.08 -15.45 1.72
CA HIS A 403 34.16 -16.38 1.39
C HIS A 403 34.64 -17.14 2.62
#